data_AF-I6EZ26-F1
#
_entry.id   AF-I6EZ26-F1
#
_cell.length_a   1.000
_cell.length_b   1.000
_cell.length_c   1.000
_cell.angle_alpha   90.00
_cell.angle_beta   90.00
_cell.angle_gamma   90.00
#
_symmetry.space_group_name_H-M   'P 1'
#
loop_
_entity.id
_entity.type
_entity.pdbx_description
1 polymer ?
#
loop_
_entity_poly.entity_id
_entity_poly.type
_entity_poly.pdbx_seq_one_letter_code
_entity_poly.pdbx_strand_id
1 'polypeptide(L)'
;MNILIIGRKFEAISDVKTYTEMWAYNLACAFSEAGVTLQYHRPYSPGVESPEDYVEAVLTAALSCSAKAILAPGLRYFTTVPREIGVQLRRRFTGWVAQVYDGSMLDSAPVDITFTVRDDTWRYLDNPGRLERHNRFNKHVG
;
A
#
# COMPACT_ATOMS: atom_id res chain seq x y z
N MET A 1 8.12 -9.46 13.03
CA MET A 1 8.47 -8.74 11.77
C MET A 1 7.94 -7.33 11.89
N ASN A 2 8.62 -6.33 11.31
CA ASN A 2 8.19 -4.93 11.41
C ASN A 2 7.70 -4.43 10.06
N ILE A 3 6.54 -3.77 10.03
CA ILE A 3 6.00 -3.12 8.83
C ILE A 3 5.77 -1.64 9.15
N LEU A 4 6.19 -0.76 8.23
CA LEU A 4 5.80 0.64 8.25
C LEU A 4 4.53 0.82 7.41
N ILE A 5 3.45 1.29 8.01
CA ILE A 5 2.20 1.63 7.34
C ILE A 5 2.19 3.13 7.01
N ILE A 6 2.03 3.48 5.74
CA ILE A 6 1.74 4.86 5.32
C ILE A 6 0.24 5.08 5.46
N GLY A 7 -0.18 5.66 6.58
CA GLY A 7 -1.59 5.82 6.90
C GLY A 7 -1.81 6.27 8.33
N ARG A 8 -3.09 6.46 8.66
CA ARG A 8 -3.53 6.74 10.02
C ARG A 8 -3.65 5.42 10.80
N LYS A 9 -3.25 5.45 12.07
CA LYS A 9 -3.57 4.39 13.03
C LYS A 9 -5.01 4.55 13.53
N PHE A 10 -5.76 3.45 13.53
CA PHE A 10 -7.11 3.36 14.07
C PHE A 10 -7.04 2.54 15.36
N GLU A 11 -7.40 3.14 16.49
CA GLU A 11 -7.37 2.46 17.80
C GLU A 11 -8.67 1.69 18.06
N ALA A 12 -9.79 2.16 17.50
CA ALA A 12 -11.10 1.55 17.67
C ALA A 12 -11.87 1.46 16.34
N ILE A 13 -12.68 0.42 16.21
CA ILE A 13 -13.57 0.24 15.05
C ILE A 13 -14.57 1.41 14.91
N SER A 14 -14.92 2.10 15.99
CA SER A 14 -15.78 3.28 15.97
C SER A 14 -15.18 4.47 15.22
N ASP A 15 -13.86 4.48 15.00
CA ASP A 15 -13.17 5.52 14.23
C ASP A 15 -13.25 5.28 12.72
N VAL A 16 -13.69 4.10 12.29
CA VAL A 16 -13.81 3.70 10.89
C VAL A 16 -15.10 4.24 10.30
N LYS A 17 -15.00 5.05 9.24
CA LYS A 17 -16.14 5.70 8.58
C LYS A 17 -16.25 5.35 7.10
N THR A 18 -15.18 4.83 6.51
CA THR A 18 -15.10 4.54 5.08
C THR A 18 -14.56 3.14 4.81
N TYR A 19 -14.80 2.66 3.58
CA TYR A 19 -14.31 1.36 3.14
C TYR A 19 -12.78 1.24 3.19
N THR A 20 -12.06 2.31 2.85
CA THR A 20 -10.58 2.33 2.95
C THR A 20 -10.12 2.21 4.41
N GLU A 21 -10.78 2.92 5.33
CA GLU A 21 -10.44 2.87 6.75
C GLU A 21 -10.75 1.51 7.37
N MET A 22 -11.83 0.86 6.93
CA MET A 22 -12.18 -0.50 7.37
C MET A 22 -11.06 -1.48 7.02
N TRP A 23 -10.51 -1.41 5.82
CA TRP A 23 -9.36 -2.24 5.43
C TRP A 23 -8.10 -1.86 6.16
N ALA A 24 -7.81 -0.57 6.35
CA ALA A 24 -6.67 -0.13 7.13
C ALA A 24 -6.73 -0.65 8.59
N TYR A 25 -7.92 -0.66 9.19
CA TYR A 25 -8.15 -1.20 10.53
C TYR A 25 -8.01 -2.73 10.57
N ASN A 26 -8.81 -3.45 9.78
CA ASN A 26 -8.82 -4.92 9.82
C ASN A 26 -7.47 -5.54 9.45
N LEU A 27 -6.76 -4.95 8.47
CA LEU A 27 -5.44 -5.43 8.09
C LEU A 27 -4.40 -5.20 9.20
N ALA A 28 -4.48 -4.07 9.90
CA ALA A 28 -3.63 -3.81 11.07
C ALA A 28 -3.93 -4.78 12.22
N CYS A 29 -5.20 -5.10 12.48
CA CYS A 29 -5.59 -6.12 13.44
C CYS A 29 -5.02 -7.49 13.07
N ALA A 30 -5.24 -7.95 11.83
CA ALA A 30 -4.74 -9.24 11.36
C ALA A 30 -3.21 -9.35 11.44
N PHE A 31 -2.47 -8.29 11.09
CA PHE A 31 -1.02 -8.26 11.27
C PHE A 31 -0.61 -8.35 12.73
N SER A 32 -1.29 -7.62 13.61
CA SER A 32 -0.99 -7.64 15.05
C SER A 32 -1.25 -9.02 15.65
N GLU A 33 -2.35 -9.66 15.28
CA GLU A 33 -2.68 -11.05 15.66
C GLU A 33 -1.63 -12.05 15.16
N ALA A 34 -1.07 -11.81 13.97
CA ALA A 34 0.04 -12.59 13.43
C ALA A 34 1.42 -12.26 14.05
N GLY A 35 1.48 -11.42 15.08
CA GLY A 35 2.73 -11.05 15.77
C GLY A 35 3.62 -10.10 14.95
N VAL A 36 3.05 -9.35 14.00
CA VAL A 36 3.73 -8.30 13.26
C VAL A 36 3.66 -7.00 14.04
N THR A 37 4.81 -6.35 14.22
CA THR A 37 4.88 -5.01 14.82
C THR A 37 4.64 -3.96 13.76
N LEU A 38 3.69 -3.07 14.01
CA LEU A 38 3.31 -2.01 13.09
C LEU A 38 3.83 -0.66 13.56
N GLN A 39 4.44 0.09 12.67
CA GLN A 39 4.74 1.51 12.82
C GLN A 39 3.96 2.29 11.78
N TYR A 40 3.66 3.55 12.08
CA TYR A 40 2.83 4.38 11.21
C TYR A 40 3.60 5.64 10.78
N HIS A 41 3.48 5.96 9.51
CA HIS A 41 3.91 7.24 8.94
C HIS A 41 2.70 7.92 8.31
N ARG A 42 2.61 9.24 8.46
CA ARG A 42 1.50 10.01 7.88
C ARG A 42 1.46 9.88 6.35
N PRO A 43 0.28 9.99 5.71
CA PRO A 43 0.17 10.12 4.26
C PRO A 43 0.92 11.34 3.72
N TYR A 44 1.24 11.30 2.42
CA TYR A 44 1.80 12.45 1.71
C TYR A 44 0.77 13.56 1.57
N SER A 45 1.21 14.81 1.79
CA SER A 45 0.37 16.00 1.65
C SER A 45 0.91 16.92 0.54
N PRO A 46 0.33 16.86 -0.67
CA PRO A 46 0.73 17.74 -1.77
C PRO A 46 0.64 19.22 -1.39
N GLY A 47 1.67 20.00 -1.72
CA GLY A 47 1.71 21.45 -1.44
C GLY A 47 2.14 21.83 -0.02
N VAL A 48 2.30 20.85 0.88
CA VAL A 48 2.88 21.06 2.22
C VAL A 48 4.37 20.70 2.24
N GLU A 49 4.76 19.66 1.49
CA GLU A 49 6.13 19.17 1.43
C GLU A 49 6.49 18.69 0.02
N SER A 50 7.79 18.65 -0.28
CA SER A 50 8.27 18.08 -1.53
C SER A 50 8.17 16.55 -1.51
N PRO A 51 7.95 15.90 -2.67
CA PRO A 51 8.00 14.44 -2.77
C PRO A 51 9.32 13.84 -2.27
N GLU A 52 10.45 14.51 -2.52
CA GLU A 52 11.79 14.08 -2.10
C GLU A 52 11.91 14.06 -0.57
N ASP A 53 11.54 15.15 0.10
CA ASP A 53 11.60 15.25 1.57
C ASP A 53 10.70 14.20 2.23
N TYR A 54 9.52 13.96 1.65
CA TYR A 54 8.62 12.93 2.13
C TYR A 54 9.21 11.52 1.98
N VAL A 55 9.87 11.23 0.85
CA VAL A 55 10.56 9.95 0.64
C VAL A 55 11.64 9.75 1.71
N GLU A 56 12.47 10.77 1.98
CA GLU A 56 13.50 10.67 3.03
C GLU A 56 12.91 10.42 4.41
N ALA A 57 11.81 11.09 4.75
CA ALA A 57 11.11 10.91 6.01
C ALA A 57 10.58 9.47 6.16
N VAL A 58 9.95 8.94 5.11
CA VAL A 58 9.44 7.55 5.08
C VAL A 58 10.59 6.54 5.21
N LEU A 59 11.68 6.72 4.46
CA LEU A 59 12.84 5.82 4.52
C LEU A 59 13.49 5.86 5.90
N THR A 60 13.64 7.04 6.49
CA THR A 60 14.17 7.22 7.84
C THR A 60 13.30 6.50 8.88
N ALA A 61 11.98 6.64 8.79
CA ALA A 61 11.05 5.93 9.66
C ALA A 61 11.09 4.40 9.47
N ALA A 62 11.22 3.94 8.23
CA ALA A 62 11.32 2.52 7.93
C ALA A 62 12.63 1.92 8.50
N LEU A 63 13.74 2.64 8.36
CA LEU A 63 15.04 2.21 8.88
C LEU A 63 15.08 2.23 10.42
N SER A 64 14.53 3.28 11.06
CA SER A 64 14.54 3.41 12.51
C SER A 64 13.79 2.28 13.22
N CYS A 65 12.75 1.75 12.59
CA CYS A 65 12.01 0.59 13.09
C CYS A 65 12.42 -0.73 12.44
N SER A 66 13.50 -0.79 11.65
CA SER A 66 13.95 -2.00 10.96
C SER A 66 12.82 -2.68 10.16
N ALA A 67 11.96 -1.90 9.50
CA ALA A 67 10.85 -2.39 8.71
C ALA A 67 11.34 -3.32 7.58
N LYS A 68 10.62 -4.41 7.36
CA LYS A 68 10.82 -5.33 6.23
C LYS A 68 9.89 -5.01 5.05
N ALA A 69 8.82 -4.27 5.31
CA ALA A 69 7.91 -3.79 4.29
C ALA A 69 7.41 -2.38 4.62
N ILE A 70 7.13 -1.61 3.57
CA ILE A 70 6.34 -0.38 3.62
C ILE A 70 5.01 -0.70 2.94
N LEU A 71 3.90 -0.41 3.63
CA LEU A 71 2.57 -0.70 3.15
C LEU A 71 1.72 0.56 3.10
N ALA A 72 1.12 0.84 1.95
CA ALA A 72 0.11 1.88 1.79
C ALA A 72 -1.29 1.26 1.67
N PRO A 73 -2.09 1.21 2.74
CA PRO A 73 -3.48 0.77 2.67
C PRO A 73 -4.33 1.85 1.98
N GLY A 74 -4.73 1.62 0.72
CA GLY A 74 -5.40 2.66 -0.06
C GLY A 74 -6.20 2.13 -1.25
N LEU A 75 -7.47 1.82 -1.04
CA LEU A 75 -8.31 1.14 -2.02
C LEU A 75 -8.74 1.99 -3.23
N ARG A 76 -8.78 3.33 -3.11
CA ARG A 76 -9.25 4.20 -4.19
C ARG A 76 -8.08 4.88 -4.91
N TYR A 77 -8.32 5.33 -6.13
CA TYR A 77 -7.37 6.09 -6.96
C TYR A 77 -6.70 7.27 -6.23
N PHE A 78 -7.38 7.91 -5.28
CA PHE A 78 -6.84 9.05 -4.53
C PHE A 78 -6.04 8.67 -3.28
N THR A 79 -6.06 7.39 -2.90
CA THR A 79 -5.35 6.86 -1.73
C THR A 79 -4.09 6.08 -2.10
N THR A 80 -3.73 6.06 -3.39
CA THR A 80 -2.48 5.45 -3.86
C THR A 80 -1.29 6.32 -3.52
N VAL A 81 -0.14 5.71 -3.26
CA VAL A 81 1.13 6.44 -3.19
C VAL A 81 1.37 7.09 -4.57
N PRO A 82 1.66 8.40 -4.63
CA PRO A 82 2.00 9.06 -5.89
C PRO A 82 3.15 8.35 -6.61
N ARG A 83 3.08 8.29 -7.94
CA ARG A 83 4.03 7.51 -8.76
C ARG A 83 5.49 7.84 -8.47
N GLU A 84 5.81 9.13 -8.37
CA GLU A 84 7.17 9.60 -8.08
C GLU A 84 7.68 9.04 -6.74
N ILE A 85 6.89 9.19 -5.68
CA ILE A 85 7.19 8.69 -4.33
C ILE A 85 7.35 7.17 -4.34
N GLY A 86 6.40 6.43 -4.91
CA GLY A 86 6.46 4.97 -4.94
C GLY A 86 7.70 4.44 -5.68
N VAL A 87 8.04 5.02 -6.82
CA VAL A 87 9.25 4.64 -7.59
C VAL A 87 10.52 4.91 -6.80
N GLN A 88 10.60 6.05 -6.11
CA GLN A 88 11.73 6.39 -5.25
C GLN A 88 11.86 5.41 -4.09
N LEU A 89 10.77 5.13 -3.36
CA LEU A 89 10.75 4.17 -2.27
C LEU A 89 11.19 2.79 -2.75
N ARG A 90 10.64 2.30 -3.86
CA ARG A 90 11.00 0.98 -4.43
C ARG A 90 12.48 0.87 -4.80
N ARG A 91 13.08 1.96 -5.31
CA ARG A 91 14.49 1.96 -5.70
C ARG A 91 15.44 1.98 -4.50
N ARG A 92 15.01 2.59 -3.40
CA ARG A 92 15.88 2.97 -2.28
C ARG A 92 15.65 2.12 -1.02
N PHE A 93 14.46 1.56 -0.86
CA PHE A 93 14.13 0.66 0.23
C PHE A 93 14.52 -0.77 -0.14
N THR A 94 15.25 -1.45 0.74
CA THR A 94 15.72 -2.83 0.50
C THR A 94 14.65 -3.89 0.79
N GLY A 95 13.59 -3.52 1.52
CA GLY A 95 12.42 -4.36 1.76
C GLY A 95 11.36 -4.21 0.67
N TRP A 96 10.15 -4.69 0.94
CA TRP A 96 9.05 -4.60 -0.03
C TRP A 96 8.27 -3.31 0.13
N VAL A 97 7.99 -2.64 -0.98
CA VAL A 97 6.97 -1.59 -1.03
C VAL A 97 5.70 -2.21 -1.58
N ALA A 98 4.60 -2.10 -0.83
CA ALA A 98 3.32 -2.69 -1.17
C ALA A 98 2.18 -1.68 -1.04
N GLN A 99 1.10 -1.95 -1.77
CA GLN A 99 -0.16 -1.21 -1.63
C GLN A 99 -1.34 -2.17 -1.68
N VAL A 100 -2.46 -1.77 -1.06
CA VAL A 100 -3.75 -2.45 -1.22
C VAL A 100 -4.62 -1.64 -2.19
N TYR A 101 -5.29 -2.29 -3.14
CA TYR A 101 -6.08 -1.66 -4.20
C TYR A 101 -7.39 -2.42 -4.50
N ASP A 102 -8.36 -1.77 -5.15
CA ASP A 102 -9.75 -2.25 -5.30
C ASP A 102 -10.06 -3.14 -6.52
N GLY A 103 -9.11 -3.49 -7.39
CA GLY A 103 -9.37 -4.47 -8.46
C GLY A 103 -8.72 -4.19 -9.81
N SER A 104 -8.65 -2.92 -10.21
CA SER A 104 -8.51 -2.55 -11.63
C SER A 104 -7.11 -2.19 -12.14
N MET A 105 -6.05 -2.32 -11.34
CA MET A 105 -4.71 -1.96 -11.82
C MET A 105 -4.14 -3.06 -12.72
N LEU A 106 -3.49 -2.67 -13.82
CA LEU A 106 -2.65 -3.58 -14.59
C LEU A 106 -1.25 -3.57 -13.98
N ASP A 107 -0.37 -2.69 -14.46
CA ASP A 107 1.04 -2.61 -14.10
C ASP A 107 1.50 -1.16 -13.79
N SER A 108 0.54 -0.26 -13.57
CA SER A 108 0.81 1.16 -13.32
C SER A 108 1.22 1.46 -11.88
N ALA A 109 1.07 0.48 -10.99
CA ALA A 109 1.37 0.61 -9.57
C ALA A 109 2.87 0.89 -9.34
N PRO A 110 3.24 1.96 -8.62
CA PRO A 110 4.64 2.32 -8.40
C PRO A 110 5.27 1.54 -7.23
N VAL A 111 4.90 0.28 -7.03
CA VAL A 111 5.30 -0.56 -5.89
C VAL A 111 5.77 -1.94 -6.34
N ASP A 112 6.31 -2.76 -5.44
CA ASP A 112 6.74 -4.13 -5.76
C ASP A 112 5.55 -5.09 -5.86
N ILE A 113 4.57 -4.94 -4.96
CA ILE A 113 3.41 -5.83 -4.85
C ILE A 113 2.13 -5.01 -4.70
N THR A 114 1.12 -5.32 -5.52
CA THR A 114 -0.25 -4.82 -5.32
C THR A 114 -1.12 -5.95 -4.78
N PHE A 115 -1.66 -5.75 -3.59
CA PHE A 115 -2.70 -6.60 -3.03
C PHE A 115 -4.06 -6.08 -3.48
N THR A 116 -4.89 -6.97 -3.99
CA THR A 116 -6.12 -6.58 -4.67
C THR A 116 -7.31 -7.23 -3.99
N VAL A 117 -8.28 -6.42 -3.54
CA VAL A 117 -9.45 -6.92 -2.78
C VAL A 117 -10.59 -7.43 -3.67
N ARG A 118 -10.49 -7.23 -4.98
CA ARG A 118 -11.49 -7.70 -5.95
C ARG A 118 -10.79 -8.42 -7.09
N ASP A 119 -11.36 -9.52 -7.51
CA ASP A 119 -10.97 -10.17 -8.76
C ASP A 119 -11.72 -9.52 -9.93
N ASP A 120 -10.98 -8.84 -10.80
CA ASP A 120 -11.48 -8.22 -12.03
C ASP A 120 -10.99 -8.93 -13.29
N THR A 121 -10.51 -10.17 -13.15
CA THR A 121 -10.05 -11.04 -14.25
C THR A 121 -11.06 -11.10 -15.39
N TRP A 122 -12.36 -11.17 -15.07
CA TRP A 122 -13.45 -11.23 -16.04
C TRP A 122 -13.43 -10.07 -17.07
N ARG A 123 -12.86 -8.91 -16.71
CA ARG A 123 -12.76 -7.73 -17.60
C ARG A 123 -11.73 -7.87 -18.70
N TYR A 124 -10.85 -8.86 -18.62
CA TYR A 124 -9.67 -8.98 -19.50
C TYR A 124 -9.65 -10.29 -20.30
N LEU A 125 -10.69 -11.12 -20.20
CA LEU A 125 -10.76 -12.43 -20.87
C LEU A 125 -10.69 -12.33 -22.41
N ASP A 126 -11.15 -11.22 -22.97
CA ASP A 126 -11.10 -10.92 -24.40
C ASP A 126 -9.75 -10.34 -24.87
N ASN A 127 -8.83 -10.05 -23.94
CA ASN A 127 -7.53 -9.45 -24.22
C ASN A 127 -6.41 -10.17 -23.45
N PRO A 128 -5.80 -11.21 -24.04
CA PRO A 128 -4.78 -12.04 -23.40
C PRO A 128 -3.60 -11.25 -22.82
N GLY A 129 -3.15 -10.19 -23.51
CA GLY A 129 -2.04 -9.35 -23.05
C GLY A 129 -2.38 -8.52 -21.82
N ARG A 130 -3.63 -8.04 -21.70
CA ARG A 130 -4.10 -7.37 -20.47
C ARG A 130 -4.31 -8.37 -19.34
N LEU A 131 -4.81 -9.56 -19.65
CA LEU A 131 -5.01 -10.64 -18.68
C LEU A 131 -3.67 -11.08 -18.05
N GLU A 132 -2.63 -11.28 -18.84
CA GLU A 132 -1.29 -11.63 -18.34
C GLU A 132 -0.76 -10.56 -17.37
N ARG A 133 -0.85 -9.28 -17.76
CA ARG A 133 -0.45 -8.16 -16.90
C ARG A 133 -1.27 -8.12 -15.61
N HIS A 134 -2.59 -8.29 -15.69
CA HIS A 134 -3.45 -8.34 -14.50
C HIS A 134 -2.99 -9.43 -13.52
N ASN A 135 -2.83 -10.67 -13.99
CA ASN A 135 -2.44 -11.81 -13.16
C ASN A 135 -1.02 -11.69 -12.57
N ARG A 136 -0.11 -11.02 -13.30
CA ARG A 136 1.28 -10.84 -12.87
C ARG A 136 1.39 -9.85 -11.70
N PHE A 137 0.67 -8.74 -11.78
CA PHE A 137 0.86 -7.60 -10.88
C PHE A 137 -0.18 -7.48 -9.76
N ASN A 138 -1.28 -8.24 -9.82
CA ASN A 138 -2.31 -8.29 -8.78
C ASN A 138 -2.22 -9.59 -8.00
N LYS A 139 -2.24 -9.49 -6.66
CA LYS A 139 -2.37 -10.64 -5.76
C LYS A 139 -3.65 -10.49 -4.96
N HIS A 140 -4.61 -11.38 -5.21
CA HIS A 140 -5.91 -11.32 -4.56
C HIS A 140 -5.82 -11.70 -3.08
N VAL A 141 -6.44 -10.89 -2.22
CA VAL A 141 -6.38 -11.06 -0.76
C VAL A 141 -7.75 -11.30 -0.09
N GLY A 142 -8.82 -11.44 -0.89
CA GLY A 142 -10.16 -11.81 -0.42
C GLY A 142 -11.16 -10.67 -0.45
#